data_AF-A0A962B1E8-F1
#
_entry.id   AF-A0A962B1E8-F1
#
_cell.length_a   1.000
_cell.length_b   1.000
_cell.length_c   1.000
_cell.angle_alpha   90.00
_cell.angle_beta   90.00
_cell.angle_gamma   90.00
#
_symmetry.space_group_name_H-M   'P 1'
#
loop_
_entity.id
_entity.type
_entity.pdbx_description
1 polymer ?
#
loop_
_entity_poly.entity_id
_entity_poly.type
_entity_poly.pdbx_seq_one_letter_code
_entity_poly.pdbx_strand_id
1 'polypeptide(L)'
;AIGAAQDRLRAVLLTSLTTIGGLLPLMFETSRQAQFLIPMAITIVFGLATTTILVLVLQPAFVGIGGDIARVLRAFRTHVLGFRPPPSRPQAGAMPAE
;
A
#
# COMPACT_ATOMS: atom_id res chain seq x y z
N ALA A 1 9.32 3.90 -6.03
CA ALA A 1 7.84 3.96 -5.92
C ALA A 1 7.21 2.57 -5.97
N ILE A 2 7.53 1.74 -6.97
CA ILE A 2 6.93 0.40 -7.15
C ILE A 2 7.26 -0.56 -5.98
N GLY A 3 8.51 -0.61 -5.51
CA GLY A 3 8.89 -1.44 -4.37
C GLY A 3 8.09 -1.14 -3.09
N ALA A 4 7.95 0.14 -2.74
CA ALA A 4 7.15 0.55 -1.57
C ALA A 4 5.65 0.24 -1.70
N ALA A 5 5.10 0.19 -2.92
CA ALA A 5 3.74 -0.26 -3.15
C ALA A 5 3.62 -1.80 -2.99
N GLN A 6 4.64 -2.53 -3.44
CA GLN A 6 4.74 -4.00 -3.32
C GLN A 6 4.83 -4.45 -1.85
N ASP A 7 5.64 -3.78 -1.03
CA ASP A 7 5.81 -4.13 0.39
C ASP A 7 4.50 -3.95 1.17
N ARG A 8 3.76 -2.87 0.89
CA ARG A 8 2.44 -2.66 1.50
C ARG A 8 1.42 -3.69 1.05
N LEU A 9 1.45 -4.09 -0.23
CA LEU A 9 0.58 -5.12 -0.77
C LEU A 9 0.80 -6.46 -0.04
N ARG A 10 2.07 -6.84 0.18
CA ARG A 10 2.46 -8.03 0.94
C ARG A 10 2.00 -7.95 2.40
N ALA A 11 2.18 -6.80 3.04
CA ALA A 11 1.77 -6.59 4.42
C ALA A 11 0.24 -6.74 4.60
N VAL A 12 -0.56 -6.17 3.68
CA VAL A 12 -2.02 -6.27 3.70
C VAL A 12 -2.49 -7.71 3.46
N LEU A 13 -1.86 -8.43 2.53
CA LEU A 13 -2.16 -9.85 2.30
C LEU A 13 -1.88 -10.71 3.53
N LEU A 14 -0.72 -10.53 4.17
CA LEU A 14 -0.33 -11.28 5.36
C LEU A 14 -1.26 -11.03 6.55
N THR A 15 -1.61 -9.76 6.81
CA THR A 15 -2.54 -9.42 7.90
C THR A 15 -3.92 -10.01 7.64
N SER A 16 -4.43 -9.88 6.41
CA SER A 16 -5.74 -10.44 6.04
C SER A 16 -5.77 -11.96 6.23
N LEU A 17 -4.74 -12.65 5.73
CA LEU A 17 -4.62 -14.10 5.83
C LEU A 17 -4.53 -14.56 7.30
N THR A 18 -3.79 -13.84 8.13
CA THR A 18 -3.67 -14.16 9.55
C THR A 18 -4.98 -13.95 10.30
N THR A 19 -5.76 -12.91 9.96
CA THR A 19 -7.06 -12.67 10.60
C THR A 19 -8.06 -13.75 10.24
N ILE A 20 -8.14 -14.11 8.95
CA ILE A 20 -9.03 -15.19 8.48
C ILE A 20 -8.59 -16.53 9.08
N GLY A 21 -7.29 -16.82 9.07
CA GLY A 21 -6.73 -18.04 9.66
C GLY A 21 -6.95 -18.15 11.17
N GLY A 22 -6.87 -17.04 11.91
CA GLY A 22 -7.10 -17.01 13.35
C GLY A 22 -8.58 -17.14 13.76
N LEU A 23 -9.50 -16.70 12.90
CA LEU A 23 -10.94 -16.86 13.10
C LEU A 23 -11.48 -18.20 12.61
N LEU A 24 -10.76 -18.89 11.72
CA LEU A 24 -11.12 -20.21 11.21
C LEU A 24 -11.43 -21.24 12.31
N PRO A 25 -10.57 -21.46 13.33
CA PRO A 25 -10.84 -22.45 14.38
C PRO A 25 -12.07 -22.11 15.23
N LEU A 26 -12.34 -20.82 15.47
CA LEU A 26 -13.54 -20.34 16.16
C LEU A 26 -14.84 -20.72 15.42
N MET A 27 -14.79 -20.84 14.09
CA MET A 27 -15.95 -21.26 13.29
C MET A 27 -16.24 -22.77 13.40
N PHE A 28 -15.27 -23.57 13.84
CA PHE A 28 -15.43 -25.02 14.06
C PHE A 28 -15.78 -25.38 15.51
N GLU A 29 -15.86 -24.40 16.41
CA GLU A 29 -16.17 -24.61 17.81
C GLU A 29 -17.70 -24.77 18.02
N THR A 30 -18.13 -25.90 18.58
CA THR A 30 -19.56 -26.27 18.70
C THR A 30 -20.20 -25.88 20.04
N SER A 31 -19.47 -25.16 20.91
CA SER A 31 -19.99 -24.73 22.22
C SER A 31 -21.18 -23.77 22.08
N ARG A 32 -22.19 -23.87 22.97
CA ARG A 32 -23.36 -22.96 22.97
C ARG A 32 -22.98 -21.48 23.06
N GLN A 33 -21.84 -21.17 23.66
CA GLN A 33 -21.34 -19.80 23.76
C GLN A 33 -20.67 -19.33 22.45
N ALA A 34 -20.12 -20.26 21.66
CA ALA A 34 -19.54 -20.00 20.35
C ALA A 34 -20.61 -19.73 19.28
N GLN A 35 -21.84 -20.24 19.45
CA GLN A 35 -22.93 -20.02 18.49
C GLN A 35 -23.29 -18.53 18.28
N PHE A 36 -23.06 -17.67 19.27
CA PHE A 36 -23.21 -16.21 19.12
C PHE A 36 -22.00 -15.56 18.41
N LEU A 37 -20.81 -16.17 18.52
CA LEU A 37 -19.57 -15.66 17.93
C LEU A 37 -19.44 -16.02 16.44
N ILE A 38 -19.97 -17.18 16.03
CA ILE A 38 -19.96 -17.65 14.64
C ILE A 38 -20.54 -16.60 13.65
N PRO A 39 -21.76 -16.04 13.84
CA PRO A 39 -22.31 -15.05 12.91
C PRO A 39 -21.51 -13.74 12.87
N MET A 40 -20.88 -13.35 13.98
CA MET A 40 -19.96 -12.20 13.99
C MET A 40 -18.65 -12.49 13.24
N ALA A 41 -18.07 -13.67 13.43
CA ALA A 41 -16.85 -14.06 12.75
C ALA A 41 -17.05 -14.14 11.23
N ILE A 42 -18.18 -14.69 10.77
CA ILE A 42 -18.53 -14.79 9.34
C ILE A 42 -18.58 -13.41 8.69
N THR A 43 -19.27 -12.46 9.32
CA THR A 43 -19.42 -11.09 8.79
C THR A 43 -18.07 -10.38 8.68
N ILE A 44 -17.22 -10.52 9.69
CA ILE A 44 -15.86 -9.93 9.67
C ILE A 44 -15.01 -10.57 8.59
N VAL A 45 -14.95 -11.92 8.52
CA VAL A 45 -14.13 -12.63 7.53
C VAL A 45 -14.55 -12.26 6.10
N PHE A 46 -15.85 -12.23 5.83
CA PHE A 46 -16.37 -11.88 4.50
C PHE A 46 -16.12 -10.42 4.14
N GLY A 47 -16.35 -9.50 5.09
CA GLY A 47 -16.09 -8.07 4.92
C GLY A 47 -14.59 -7.79 4.71
N LEU A 48 -13.73 -8.47 5.48
CA LEU A 48 -12.29 -8.38 5.36
C LEU A 48 -11.83 -8.90 3.99
N ALA A 49 -12.25 -10.10 3.58
CA ALA A 49 -11.87 -10.66 2.28
C ALA A 49 -12.25 -9.74 1.11
N THR A 50 -13.47 -9.20 1.13
CA THR A 50 -13.94 -8.25 0.10
C THR A 50 -13.12 -6.96 0.12
N THR A 51 -12.88 -6.42 1.30
CA THR A 51 -12.08 -5.18 1.48
C THR A 51 -10.65 -5.39 1.05
N THR A 52 -10.03 -6.54 1.35
CA THR A 52 -8.67 -6.88 0.93
C THR A 52 -8.57 -6.82 -0.59
N ILE A 53 -9.49 -7.45 -1.33
CA ILE A 53 -9.50 -7.40 -2.80
C ILE A 53 -9.59 -5.94 -3.29
N LEU A 54 -10.50 -5.15 -2.71
CA LEU A 54 -10.65 -3.73 -3.05
C LEU A 54 -9.36 -2.94 -2.80
N VAL A 55 -8.74 -3.13 -1.64
CA VAL A 55 -7.52 -2.42 -1.21
C VAL A 55 -6.32 -2.79 -2.08
N LEU A 56 -6.19 -4.05 -2.51
CA LEU A 56 -5.12 -4.47 -3.41
C LEU A 56 -5.10 -3.69 -4.73
N VAL A 57 -6.29 -3.28 -5.21
CA VAL A 57 -6.42 -2.43 -6.41
C VAL A 57 -6.30 -0.95 -6.05
N LEU A 58 -6.92 -0.52 -4.95
CA LEU A 58 -6.99 0.88 -4.54
C LEU A 58 -5.62 1.43 -4.11
N GLN A 59 -4.85 0.66 -3.34
CA GLN A 59 -3.57 1.07 -2.79
C GLN A 59 -2.51 1.44 -3.87
N PRO A 60 -2.24 0.63 -4.92
CA PRO A 60 -1.33 1.03 -5.98
C PRO A 60 -1.85 2.24 -6.77
N ALA A 61 -3.17 2.35 -6.98
CA ALA A 61 -3.77 3.51 -7.65
C ALA A 61 -3.50 4.81 -6.87
N PHE A 62 -3.66 4.80 -5.54
CA PHE A 62 -3.35 5.95 -4.69
C PHE A 62 -1.89 6.39 -4.78
N VAL A 63 -0.94 5.44 -4.82
CA VAL A 63 0.48 5.76 -4.97
C VAL A 63 0.77 6.39 -6.34
N GLY A 64 0.10 5.92 -7.40
CA GLY A 64 0.18 6.51 -8.74
C GLY A 64 -0.32 7.96 -8.77
N ILE A 65 -1.52 8.19 -8.25
CA ILE A 65 -2.16 9.51 -8.18
C ILE A 65 -1.28 10.50 -7.40
N GLY A 66 -0.71 10.08 -6.26
CA GLY A 66 0.21 10.92 -5.50
C GLY A 66 1.45 11.34 -6.29
N GLY A 67 1.98 10.46 -7.14
CA GLY A 67 3.08 10.75 -8.05
C GLY A 67 2.71 11.81 -9.11
N ASP A 68 1.52 11.71 -9.67
CA ASP A 68 1.05 12.65 -10.69
C ASP A 68 0.72 14.02 -10.10
N ILE A 69 0.06 14.08 -8.93
CA ILE A 69 -0.15 15.32 -8.18
C ILE A 69 1.18 16.01 -7.87
N ALA A 70 2.18 15.26 -7.40
CA ALA A 70 3.51 15.80 -7.10
C ALA A 70 4.25 16.29 -8.36
N ARG A 71 3.93 15.75 -9.54
CA ARG A 71 4.49 16.20 -10.82
C ARG A 71 3.84 17.50 -11.27
N VAL A 72 2.51 17.60 -11.16
CA VAL A 72 1.72 18.81 -11.46
C VAL A 72 2.11 19.97 -10.52
N LEU A 73 2.17 19.72 -9.20
CA LEU A 73 2.59 20.72 -8.22
C LEU A 73 4.00 21.24 -8.50
N ARG A 74 4.94 20.36 -8.86
CA ARG A 74 6.31 20.76 -9.23
C ARG A 74 6.32 21.56 -10.52
N ALA A 75 5.59 21.14 -11.56
CA ALA A 75 5.49 21.89 -12.81
C ALA A 75 4.92 23.30 -12.58
N PHE A 76 3.84 23.41 -11.82
CA PHE A 76 3.22 24.69 -11.45
C PHE A 76 4.18 25.57 -10.63
N ARG A 77 4.85 24.99 -9.62
CA ARG A 77 5.85 25.71 -8.81
C ARG A 77 7.00 26.23 -9.67
N THR A 78 7.48 25.44 -10.64
CA THR A 78 8.59 25.85 -11.51
C THR A 78 8.15 26.93 -12.49
N HIS A 79 6.92 26.87 -12.99
CA HIS A 79 6.38 27.85 -13.93
C HIS A 79 6.03 29.19 -13.27
N VAL A 80 5.55 29.18 -12.03
CA VAL A 80 5.12 30.39 -11.30
C VAL A 80 6.25 31.03 -10.49
N LEU A 81 7.19 30.25 -9.91
CA LEU A 81 8.25 30.79 -9.04
C LEU A 81 9.61 30.95 -9.72
N GLY A 82 9.78 30.63 -11.02
CA GLY A 82 11.04 30.86 -11.74
C GLY A 82 12.28 30.14 -11.17
N PHE A 83 12.09 29.24 -10.20
CA PHE A 83 13.16 28.57 -9.47
C PHE A 83 13.69 27.40 -10.33
N ARG A 84 14.64 27.68 -11.22
CA ARG A 84 15.42 26.62 -11.90
C ARG A 84 16.26 25.90 -10.83
N PRO A 85 16.06 24.58 -10.60
CA PRO A 85 17.02 23.83 -9.79
C PRO A 85 18.40 23.94 -10.48
N PRO A 86 19.49 24.20 -9.72
CA PRO A 86 20.82 24.29 -10.31
C PRO A 86 21.19 22.97 -10.99
N PRO A 87 21.90 23.02 -12.12
CA PRO A 87 22.32 21.82 -12.83
C PRO A 87 23.13 20.93 -11.88
N SER A 88 22.80 19.64 -11.84
CA SER A 88 23.64 18.61 -11.22
C SER A 88 25.04 18.76 -11.79
N ARG A 89 26.01 19.03 -10.90
CA ARG A 89 27.42 19.23 -11.25
C ARG A 89 27.86 18.18 -12.26
N PRO A 90 28.61 18.54 -13.32
CA PRO A 90 29.27 17.56 -14.17
C PRO A 90 30.02 16.59 -13.27
N GLN A 91 30.00 15.30 -13.61
CA GLN A 91 30.83 14.29 -12.97
C GLN A 91 32.29 14.72 -13.12
N ALA A 92 32.80 15.46 -12.12
CA ALA A 92 34.20 15.77 -11.93
C ALA A 92 34.91 14.51 -11.41
N GLY A 93 34.90 13.47 -12.25
CA GLY A 93 35.42 12.13 -11.94
C GLY A 93 35.97 11.40 -13.16
N ALA A 94 36.14 12.08 -14.30
CA ALA A 94 36.95 11.61 -15.41
C ALA A 94 38.23 12.46 -15.48
N MET A 95 39.05 12.37 -14.43
CA MET A 95 40.46 12.75 -14.53
C MET A 95 41.22 11.46 -14.78
N PRO A 96 41.88 11.27 -15.94
CA PRO A 96 42.71 10.10 -16.15
C PRO A 96 43.85 10.13 -15.12
N ALA A 97 43.99 9.02 -14.40
CA ALA A 97 45.16 8.76 -13.58
C ALA A 97 46.35 8.53 -14.52
N GLU A 98 47.30 9.47 -14.51
CA GLU A 98 48.71 9.16 -14.77
C GLU A 98 49.31 8.41 -13.58
#